data_AF-A0A182Q851-F1
#
_entry.id   AF-A0A182Q851-F1
#
_cell.length_a   1.000
_cell.length_b   1.000
_cell.length_c   1.000
_cell.angle_alpha   90.00
_cell.angle_beta   90.00
_cell.angle_gamma   90.00
#
_symmetry.space_group_name_H-M   'P 1'
#
loop_
_entity.id
_entity.type
_entity.pdbx_description
1 polymer ?
#
loop_
_entity_poly.entity_id
_entity_poly.type
_entity_poly.pdbx_seq_one_letter_code
_entity_poly.pdbx_strand_id
1 'polypeptide(L)'
;MRSTIIIIAIIAIIGAMRSSAKCPQPTKHYTTLGCEPSDELSVEGCPRWFNCSTLAHRFRDKCYLYGKAYELHEHVPDGKVKSSCLALCTCQMNARRGVAEFHCAHIDCPEFLTPHRTGCVRQYRTNDCCASRQACGDKRSSLARCTVGGVSYYEGERMHFPDDPCLTCICTQHFNESDHPFSHTKCYTNECAFELIAPSVLTNGAAPVYYGDRCCPWEWRLQEFIFKKKVKWI
;
A
#
# COMPACT_ATOMS: atom_id res chain seq x y z
N MET A 1 -54.79 13.45 40.55
CA MET A 1 -54.25 12.94 39.27
C MET A 1 -53.31 14.00 38.71
N ARG A 2 -51.99 13.83 38.85
CA ARG A 2 -50.98 14.72 38.27
C ARG A 2 -50.12 13.88 37.33
N SER A 3 -50.29 14.12 36.03
CA SER A 3 -49.54 13.47 34.95
C SER A 3 -48.11 13.97 34.96
N THR A 4 -47.16 13.07 35.15
CA THR A 4 -45.73 13.33 35.02
C THR A 4 -45.35 13.15 33.54
N ILE A 5 -44.95 14.23 32.88
CA ILE A 5 -44.47 14.22 31.49
C ILE A 5 -43.03 13.70 31.49
N ILE A 6 -42.79 12.56 30.84
CA ILE A 6 -41.44 12.01 30.63
C ILE A 6 -40.91 12.59 29.31
N ILE A 7 -39.87 13.42 29.40
CA ILE A 7 -39.16 13.95 28.23
C ILE A 7 -38.01 12.98 27.91
N ILE A 8 -38.17 12.20 26.84
CA ILE A 8 -37.11 11.33 26.30
C ILE A 8 -36.23 12.20 25.40
N ALA A 9 -35.01 12.50 25.84
CA ALA A 9 -34.00 13.15 25.02
C ALA A 9 -33.39 12.12 24.06
N ILE A 10 -33.73 12.23 22.78
CA ILE A 10 -33.11 11.44 21.70
C ILE A 10 -31.76 12.08 21.38
N ILE A 11 -30.68 11.51 21.92
CA ILE A 11 -29.31 11.88 21.55
C ILE A 11 -29.02 11.22 20.19
N ALA A 12 -29.06 12.03 19.13
CA ALA A 12 -28.59 11.62 17.82
C ALA A 12 -27.06 11.55 17.85
N ILE A 13 -26.53 10.33 18.01
CA ILE A 13 -25.11 10.04 17.80
C ILE A 13 -24.87 10.14 16.28
N ILE A 14 -24.44 11.31 15.82
CA ILE A 14 -23.89 11.46 14.47
C ILE A 14 -22.52 10.77 14.50
N GLY A 15 -22.51 9.46 14.27
CA GLY A 15 -21.31 8.73 13.92
C GLY A 15 -20.83 9.30 12.60
N ALA A 16 -19.78 10.13 12.63
CA ALA A 16 -19.09 10.55 11.42
C ALA A 16 -18.56 9.30 10.73
N MET A 17 -19.25 8.85 9.67
CA MET A 17 -18.68 7.96 8.68
C MET A 17 -17.44 8.65 8.14
N ARG A 18 -16.27 8.21 8.62
CA ARG A 18 -14.96 8.72 8.23
C ARG A 18 -14.71 8.32 6.78
N SER A 19 -15.17 9.14 5.84
CA SER A 19 -14.58 9.20 4.51
C SER A 19 -13.11 9.57 4.71
N SER A 20 -12.20 8.64 4.38
CA SER A 20 -10.76 8.93 4.39
C SER A 20 -10.50 10.05 3.40
N ALA A 21 -10.37 11.27 3.89
CA ALA A 21 -10.02 12.42 3.07
C ALA A 21 -8.61 12.17 2.50
N LYS A 22 -8.45 12.40 1.20
CA LYS A 22 -7.16 12.24 0.53
C LYS A 22 -6.24 13.35 1.00
N CYS A 23 -5.14 12.97 1.63
CA CYS A 23 -4.16 13.96 2.07
C CYS A 23 -3.39 14.52 0.89
N PRO A 24 -3.15 15.86 0.86
CA PRO A 24 -2.37 16.47 -0.21
C PRO A 24 -0.95 15.88 -0.30
N GLN A 25 -0.41 15.46 0.83
CA GLN A 25 0.89 14.80 0.93
C GLN A 25 0.72 13.29 1.13
N PRO A 26 1.57 12.46 0.50
CA PRO A 26 1.51 11.02 0.63
C PRO A 26 1.96 10.57 2.02
N THR A 27 1.05 9.90 2.74
CA THR A 27 1.28 9.43 4.13
C THR A 27 1.48 7.93 4.25
N LYS A 28 1.39 7.19 3.12
CA LYS A 28 1.36 5.72 3.11
C LYS A 28 2.59 5.08 3.76
N HIS A 29 3.77 5.69 3.66
CA HIS A 29 4.98 5.15 4.29
C HIS A 29 4.88 5.12 5.82
N TYR A 30 4.28 6.14 6.46
CA TYR A 30 4.09 6.16 7.91
C TYR A 30 3.21 5.02 8.39
N THR A 31 2.05 4.83 7.77
CA THR A 31 1.12 3.75 8.14
C THR A 31 1.69 2.37 7.85
N THR A 32 2.46 2.24 6.77
CA THR A 32 3.21 1.01 6.45
C THR A 32 4.25 0.69 7.52
N LEU A 33 4.94 1.69 8.07
CA LEU A 33 5.91 1.51 9.15
C LEU A 33 5.27 1.15 10.51
N GLY A 34 3.94 1.22 10.61
CA GLY A 34 3.20 1.06 11.85
C GLY A 34 3.19 2.32 12.70
N CYS A 35 3.45 3.51 12.12
CA CYS A 35 3.27 4.76 12.83
C CYS A 35 1.78 5.09 12.98
N GLU A 36 1.41 5.66 14.12
CA GLU A 36 0.03 6.00 14.44
C GLU A 36 -0.28 7.45 14.03
N PRO A 37 -1.39 7.72 13.33
CA PRO A 37 -1.80 9.08 12.99
C PRO A 37 -2.23 9.86 14.25
N SER A 38 -1.98 11.17 14.27
CA SER A 38 -2.50 12.04 15.32
C SER A 38 -4.03 12.16 15.27
N ASP A 39 -4.67 12.31 16.43
CA ASP A 39 -6.09 12.66 16.52
C ASP A 39 -6.37 14.09 16.02
N GLU A 40 -5.36 14.96 16.05
CA GLU A 40 -5.44 16.29 15.48
C GLU A 40 -5.42 16.23 13.95
N LEU A 41 -6.47 16.78 13.34
CA LEU A 41 -6.61 16.82 11.88
C LEU A 41 -6.33 18.23 11.33
N SER A 42 -5.89 18.28 10.08
CA SER A 42 -5.86 19.49 9.26
C SER A 42 -7.28 19.87 8.83
N VAL A 43 -7.42 21.02 8.18
CA VAL A 43 -8.71 21.47 7.61
C VAL A 43 -9.23 20.48 6.57
N GLU A 44 -8.31 19.81 5.88
CA GLU A 44 -8.56 18.77 4.88
C GLU A 44 -8.84 17.39 5.50
N GLY A 45 -8.89 17.27 6.82
CA GLY A 45 -9.19 16.01 7.51
C GLY A 45 -8.01 15.03 7.63
N CYS A 46 -6.78 15.52 7.45
CA CYS A 46 -5.57 14.70 7.48
C CYS A 46 -4.83 14.79 8.81
N PRO A 47 -4.21 13.70 9.29
CA PRO A 47 -3.43 13.75 10.53
C PRO A 47 -2.30 14.77 10.38
N ARG A 48 -2.18 15.67 11.37
CA ARG A 48 -1.15 16.70 11.38
C ARG A 48 0.25 16.13 11.56
N TRP A 49 0.37 15.00 12.25
CA TRP A 49 1.63 14.31 12.49
C TRP A 49 1.41 12.81 12.68
N PHE A 50 2.50 12.04 12.65
CA PHE A 50 2.49 10.59 12.89
C PHE A 50 3.43 10.24 14.05
N ASN A 51 2.95 9.45 15.01
CA ASN A 51 3.75 8.89 16.08
C ASN A 51 4.54 7.69 15.57
N CYS A 52 5.85 7.85 15.38
CA CYS A 52 6.76 6.78 14.97
C CYS A 52 7.70 6.33 16.09
N SER A 53 7.37 6.58 17.36
CA SER A 53 8.22 6.24 18.51
C SER A 53 8.55 4.74 18.59
N THR A 54 7.66 3.87 18.10
CA THR A 54 7.87 2.42 18.01
C THR A 54 9.09 2.04 17.16
N LEU A 55 9.49 2.88 16.19
CA LEU A 55 10.65 2.64 15.34
C LEU A 55 11.97 2.72 16.12
N ALA A 56 12.04 3.58 17.14
CA ALA A 56 13.23 3.75 17.97
C ALA A 56 13.52 2.53 18.86
N HIS A 57 12.50 1.71 19.13
CA HIS A 57 12.58 0.51 19.97
C HIS A 57 12.74 -0.78 19.17
N ARG A 58 13.07 -0.69 17.88
CA ARG A 58 13.30 -1.87 17.05
C ARG A 58 14.61 -2.56 17.44
N PHE A 59 14.52 -3.85 17.71
CA PHE A 59 15.67 -4.67 18.06
C PHE A 59 16.47 -5.05 16.82
N ARG A 60 17.79 -5.09 16.95
CA ARG A 60 18.70 -5.40 15.83
C ARG A 60 18.64 -6.86 15.39
N ASP A 61 18.12 -7.76 16.22
CA ASP A 61 17.99 -9.19 15.96
C ASP A 61 16.59 -9.60 15.47
N LYS A 62 15.73 -8.63 15.13
CA LYS A 62 14.39 -8.87 14.57
C LYS A 62 14.20 -8.13 13.26
N CYS A 63 13.38 -8.69 12.39
CA CYS A 63 12.94 -8.03 11.17
C CYS A 63 11.58 -7.38 11.39
N TYR A 64 11.28 -6.33 10.63
CA TYR A 64 10.04 -5.57 10.77
C TYR A 64 9.38 -5.37 9.41
N LEU A 65 8.10 -5.73 9.31
CA LEU A 65 7.32 -5.56 8.09
C LEU A 65 5.88 -5.20 8.45
N TYR A 66 5.38 -4.10 7.89
CA TYR A 66 3.99 -3.64 8.08
C TYR A 66 3.64 -3.42 9.56
N GLY A 67 4.60 -2.90 10.33
CA GLY A 67 4.47 -2.71 11.78
C GLY A 67 4.57 -3.99 12.62
N LYS A 68 4.70 -5.19 12.02
CA LYS A 68 4.89 -6.46 12.73
C LYS A 68 6.39 -6.79 12.87
N ALA A 69 6.78 -7.26 14.06
CA ALA A 69 8.09 -7.86 14.30
C ALA A 69 8.10 -9.36 13.93
N TYR A 70 9.22 -9.81 13.37
CA TYR A 70 9.48 -11.20 12.98
C TYR A 70 10.76 -11.69 13.66
N GLU A 71 10.71 -12.89 14.21
CA GLU A 71 11.87 -13.55 14.80
C GLU A 71 12.86 -14.04 13.71
N LEU A 72 14.11 -14.28 14.09
CA LEU A 72 15.07 -14.93 13.20
C LEU A 72 14.51 -16.27 12.71
N HIS A 73 14.69 -16.52 11.42
CA HIS A 73 14.17 -17.66 10.68
C HIS A 73 12.64 -17.71 10.53
N GLU A 74 11.90 -16.71 11.01
CA GLU A 74 10.46 -16.61 10.75
C GLU A 74 10.20 -16.26 9.28
N HIS A 75 9.22 -16.93 8.69
CA HIS A 75 8.78 -16.69 7.32
C HIS A 75 7.70 -15.61 7.26
N VAL A 76 7.79 -14.76 6.24
CA VAL A 76 6.70 -13.84 5.90
C VAL A 76 5.64 -14.60 5.11
N PRO A 77 4.35 -14.50 5.46
CA PRO A 77 3.28 -15.13 4.69
C PRO A 77 3.26 -14.66 3.23
N ASP A 78 3.09 -15.58 2.28
CA ASP A 78 3.11 -15.28 0.84
C ASP A 78 2.16 -14.14 0.45
N GLY A 79 0.97 -14.09 1.05
CA GLY A 79 -0.02 -13.04 0.78
C GLY A 79 0.47 -11.61 1.04
N LYS A 80 1.51 -11.44 1.86
CA LYS A 80 2.13 -10.15 2.21
C LYS A 80 3.27 -9.72 1.28
N VAL A 81 3.78 -10.64 0.47
CA VAL A 81 4.98 -10.41 -0.38
C VAL A 81 4.70 -10.62 -1.87
N LYS A 82 3.65 -11.39 -2.19
CA LYS A 82 3.30 -11.81 -3.56
C LYS A 82 3.09 -10.65 -4.52
N SER A 83 2.47 -9.55 -4.07
CA SER A 83 2.24 -8.35 -4.89
C SER A 83 3.52 -7.61 -5.26
N SER A 84 4.59 -7.80 -4.49
CA SER A 84 5.88 -7.14 -4.67
C SER A 84 6.89 -7.98 -5.47
N CYS A 85 6.44 -9.06 -6.11
CA CYS A 85 7.32 -10.02 -6.80
C CYS A 85 8.41 -10.63 -5.92
N LEU A 86 8.08 -10.86 -4.65
CA LEU A 86 8.96 -11.53 -3.71
C LEU A 86 8.28 -12.83 -3.23
N ALA A 87 9.10 -13.84 -2.94
CA ALA A 87 8.67 -15.10 -2.36
C ALA A 87 9.69 -15.61 -1.35
N LEU A 88 9.28 -16.56 -0.50
CA LEU A 88 10.13 -17.25 0.47
C LEU A 88 10.92 -16.28 1.38
N CYS A 89 10.33 -15.12 1.67
CA CYS A 89 10.93 -14.11 2.52
C CYS A 89 11.10 -14.63 3.94
N THR A 90 12.33 -14.61 4.43
CA THR A 90 12.69 -15.12 5.76
C THR A 90 13.54 -14.09 6.49
N CYS A 91 13.27 -13.87 7.76
CA CYS A 91 14.11 -13.00 8.58
C CYS A 91 15.44 -13.68 8.89
N GLN A 92 16.57 -13.03 8.59
CA GLN A 92 17.90 -13.60 8.84
C GLN A 92 18.86 -12.53 9.34
N MET A 93 19.84 -12.95 10.14
CA MET A 93 20.87 -12.05 10.65
C MET A 93 21.90 -11.76 9.56
N ASN A 94 22.04 -10.50 9.15
CA ASN A 94 23.15 -10.08 8.30
C ASN A 94 24.41 -9.91 9.15
N ALA A 95 25.32 -10.88 9.08
CA ALA A 95 26.57 -10.88 9.85
C ALA A 95 27.48 -9.67 9.56
N ARG A 96 27.43 -9.09 8.34
CA ARG A 96 28.26 -7.93 7.97
C ARG A 96 27.75 -6.64 8.58
N ARG A 97 26.43 -6.48 8.67
CA ARG A 97 25.77 -5.26 9.20
C ARG A 97 25.40 -5.37 10.68
N GLY A 98 25.41 -6.59 11.24
CA GLY A 98 24.99 -6.88 12.60
C GLY A 98 23.53 -6.49 12.85
N VAL A 99 22.68 -6.65 11.84
CA VAL A 99 21.23 -6.41 11.93
C VAL A 99 20.48 -7.51 11.18
N ALA A 100 19.29 -7.86 11.65
CA ALA A 100 18.39 -8.76 10.98
C ALA A 100 17.69 -8.05 9.81
N GLU A 101 17.63 -8.71 8.66
CA GLU A 101 16.95 -8.23 7.46
C GLU A 101 16.22 -9.39 6.76
N PHE A 102 15.25 -9.08 5.92
CA PHE A 102 14.55 -10.10 5.15
C PHE A 102 15.39 -10.54 3.96
N HIS A 103 15.57 -11.85 3.82
CA HIS A 103 16.12 -12.48 2.64
C HIS A 103 14.96 -13.09 1.84
N CYS A 104 14.73 -12.59 0.63
CA CYS A 104 13.63 -12.98 -0.24
C CYS A 104 14.16 -13.48 -1.58
N ALA A 105 13.45 -14.42 -2.20
CA ALA A 105 13.64 -14.77 -3.60
C ALA A 105 12.88 -13.75 -4.47
N HIS A 106 13.56 -13.20 -5.47
CA HIS A 106 12.92 -12.35 -6.47
C HIS A 106 12.20 -13.22 -7.50
N ILE A 107 10.96 -12.86 -7.82
CA ILE A 107 10.20 -13.46 -8.91
C ILE A 107 10.42 -12.62 -10.16
N ASP A 108 11.07 -13.21 -11.16
CA ASP A 108 11.16 -12.62 -12.48
C ASP A 108 9.88 -12.91 -13.27
N CYS A 109 9.15 -11.85 -13.61
CA CYS A 109 7.92 -11.99 -14.37
C CYS A 109 8.20 -12.26 -15.85
N PRO A 110 7.75 -13.40 -16.42
CA PRO A 110 8.04 -13.79 -17.80
C PRO A 110 7.64 -12.74 -18.83
N GLU A 111 6.62 -11.93 -18.53
CA GLU A 111 6.15 -10.90 -19.44
C GLU A 111 7.10 -9.71 -19.65
N PHE A 112 8.14 -9.57 -18.83
CA PHE A 112 9.19 -8.56 -18.99
C PHE A 112 10.45 -9.13 -19.63
N LEU A 113 10.58 -10.45 -19.72
CA LEU A 113 11.69 -11.13 -20.38
C LEU A 113 11.56 -11.17 -21.90
N THR A 114 10.38 -10.82 -22.43
CA THR A 114 10.11 -10.77 -23.88
C THR A 114 9.47 -9.44 -24.26
N PRO A 115 9.72 -8.94 -25.49
CA PRO A 115 9.06 -7.74 -25.98
C PRO A 115 7.54 -7.86 -25.90
N HIS A 116 6.88 -6.77 -25.52
CA HIS A 116 5.43 -6.74 -25.46
C HIS A 116 4.84 -7.01 -26.86
N ARG A 117 4.03 -8.07 -26.96
CA ARG A 117 3.36 -8.43 -28.20
C ARG A 117 2.22 -7.45 -28.48
N THR A 118 2.34 -6.69 -29.55
CA THR A 118 1.30 -5.78 -30.02
C THR A 118 -0.01 -6.52 -30.26
N GLY A 119 -1.13 -5.90 -29.88
CA GLY A 119 -2.45 -6.51 -30.07
C GLY A 119 -2.88 -7.49 -28.97
N CYS A 120 -2.05 -7.66 -27.94
CA CYS A 120 -2.31 -8.58 -26.83
C CYS A 120 -2.44 -7.84 -25.49
N VAL A 121 -3.24 -8.40 -24.59
CA VAL A 121 -3.54 -7.85 -23.27
C VAL A 121 -3.13 -8.84 -22.19
N ARG A 122 -2.41 -8.35 -21.17
CA ARG A 122 -1.98 -9.17 -20.03
C ARG A 122 -3.15 -9.40 -19.07
N GLN A 123 -3.15 -10.56 -18.42
CA GLN A 123 -4.24 -11.00 -17.57
C GLN A 123 -3.70 -11.34 -16.19
N TYR A 124 -4.19 -10.64 -15.18
CA TYR A 124 -3.71 -10.74 -13.81
C TYR A 124 -4.74 -11.40 -12.90
N ARG A 125 -4.25 -12.08 -11.86
CA ARG A 125 -5.08 -12.50 -10.73
C ARG A 125 -4.92 -11.48 -9.61
N THR A 126 -5.89 -11.46 -8.70
CA THR A 126 -5.85 -10.59 -7.52
C THR A 126 -4.56 -10.80 -6.74
N ASN A 127 -3.86 -9.73 -6.40
CA ASN A 127 -2.66 -9.72 -5.57
C ASN A 127 -1.44 -10.49 -6.13
N ASP A 128 -1.51 -11.00 -7.37
CA ASP A 128 -0.32 -11.50 -8.07
C ASP A 128 0.55 -10.30 -8.49
N CYS A 129 1.85 -10.45 -8.67
CA CYS A 129 2.66 -9.41 -9.29
C CYS A 129 2.84 -9.61 -10.81
N CYS A 130 2.93 -10.87 -11.27
CA CYS A 130 3.09 -11.20 -12.68
C CYS A 130 1.74 -11.47 -13.36
N ALA A 131 1.74 -11.36 -14.69
CA ALA A 131 0.64 -11.78 -15.52
C ALA A 131 0.54 -13.30 -15.51
N SER A 132 -0.67 -13.80 -15.27
CA SER A 132 -0.94 -15.24 -15.29
C SER A 132 -1.11 -15.80 -16.71
N ARG A 133 -1.53 -14.94 -17.65
CA ARG A 133 -1.75 -15.29 -19.06
C ARG A 133 -1.84 -14.01 -19.92
N GLN A 134 -2.01 -14.19 -21.21
CA GLN A 134 -2.25 -13.10 -22.16
C GLN A 134 -3.39 -13.48 -23.12
N ALA A 135 -4.21 -12.50 -23.51
CA ALA A 135 -5.24 -12.64 -24.54
C ALA A 135 -4.83 -11.83 -25.78
N CYS A 136 -4.92 -12.42 -26.97
CA CYS A 136 -4.48 -11.83 -28.24
C CYS A 136 -5.54 -12.06 -29.32
N GLY A 137 -5.54 -11.21 -30.37
CA GLY A 137 -6.43 -11.37 -31.53
C GLY A 137 -7.89 -11.47 -31.12
N ASP A 138 -8.61 -12.45 -31.67
CA ASP A 138 -10.04 -12.64 -31.41
C ASP A 138 -10.36 -12.84 -29.93
N LYS A 139 -9.50 -13.54 -29.18
CA LYS A 139 -9.67 -13.74 -27.73
C LYS A 139 -9.63 -12.42 -26.96
N ARG A 140 -8.87 -11.44 -27.43
CA ARG A 140 -8.84 -10.09 -26.83
C ARG A 140 -10.09 -9.32 -27.22
N SER A 141 -10.49 -9.39 -28.49
CA SER A 141 -11.66 -8.69 -29.01
C SER A 141 -12.97 -9.14 -28.35
N SER A 142 -13.03 -10.38 -27.88
CA SER A 142 -14.18 -10.93 -27.15
C SER A 142 -14.23 -10.61 -25.65
N LEU A 143 -13.19 -9.97 -25.08
CA LEU A 143 -13.16 -9.67 -23.64
C LEU A 143 -14.16 -8.55 -23.31
N ALA A 144 -14.84 -8.71 -22.18
CA ALA A 144 -15.60 -7.61 -21.59
C ALA A 144 -14.68 -6.43 -21.27
N ARG A 145 -15.27 -5.24 -21.08
CA ARG A 145 -14.52 -4.02 -20.80
C ARG A 145 -15.05 -3.36 -19.55
N CYS A 146 -14.13 -2.83 -18.75
CA CYS A 146 -14.41 -1.94 -17.64
C CYS A 146 -14.02 -0.51 -18.04
N THR A 147 -14.66 0.48 -17.44
CA THR A 147 -14.27 1.89 -17.59
C THR A 147 -14.14 2.49 -16.21
N VAL A 148 -13.01 3.18 -15.95
CA VAL A 148 -12.73 3.88 -14.70
C VAL A 148 -12.11 5.21 -15.05
N GLY A 149 -12.68 6.33 -14.57
CA GLY A 149 -12.16 7.68 -14.83
C GLY A 149 -11.98 7.98 -16.32
N GLY A 150 -12.85 7.44 -17.18
CA GLY A 150 -12.76 7.58 -18.64
C GLY A 150 -11.73 6.68 -19.33
N VAL A 151 -10.96 5.88 -18.60
CA VAL A 151 -10.01 4.90 -19.16
C VAL A 151 -10.68 3.54 -19.26
N SER A 152 -10.59 2.91 -20.43
CA SER A 152 -11.18 1.58 -20.65
C SER A 152 -10.14 0.47 -20.56
N TYR A 153 -10.45 -0.54 -19.77
CA TYR A 153 -9.63 -1.73 -19.51
C TYR A 153 -10.35 -2.97 -20.02
N TYR A 154 -9.60 -3.96 -20.51
CA TYR A 154 -10.12 -5.27 -20.85
C TYR A 154 -10.23 -6.13 -19.60
N GLU A 155 -11.21 -7.05 -19.59
CA GLU A 155 -11.37 -8.04 -18.53
C GLU A 155 -10.05 -8.74 -18.24
N GLY A 156 -9.69 -8.85 -16.96
CA GLY A 156 -8.44 -9.41 -16.47
C GLY A 156 -7.25 -8.44 -16.42
N GLU A 157 -7.37 -7.21 -16.94
CA GLU A 157 -6.35 -6.17 -16.75
C GLU A 157 -6.39 -5.54 -15.35
N ARG A 158 -5.25 -4.99 -14.92
CA ARG A 158 -5.19 -4.15 -13.72
C ARG A 158 -5.70 -2.76 -14.05
N MET A 159 -6.67 -2.32 -13.27
CA MET A 159 -7.21 -0.96 -13.31
C MET A 159 -6.50 -0.11 -12.26
N HIS A 160 -6.13 1.09 -12.67
CA HIS A 160 -5.56 2.12 -11.79
C HIS A 160 -6.62 3.20 -11.57
N PHE A 161 -6.74 3.64 -10.33
CA PHE A 161 -7.70 4.65 -9.92
C PHE A 161 -6.93 5.95 -9.70
N PRO A 162 -7.17 7.00 -10.52
CA PRO A 162 -6.56 8.31 -10.30
C PRO A 162 -6.89 8.85 -8.90
N ASP A 163 -8.08 8.51 -8.43
CA ASP A 163 -8.57 8.95 -7.15
C ASP A 163 -7.98 8.19 -5.96
N ASP A 164 -7.59 6.94 -6.11
CA ASP A 164 -6.94 6.16 -5.06
C ASP A 164 -5.77 5.38 -5.68
N PRO A 165 -4.57 5.97 -5.70
CA PRO A 165 -3.42 5.32 -6.33
C PRO A 165 -2.94 4.08 -5.56
N CYS A 166 -3.41 3.90 -4.32
CA CYS A 166 -3.13 2.72 -3.53
C CYS A 166 -4.08 1.57 -3.85
N LEU A 167 -5.21 1.84 -4.49
CA LEU A 167 -6.16 0.83 -4.89
C LEU A 167 -5.78 0.24 -6.25
N THR A 168 -5.77 -1.08 -6.34
CA THR A 168 -5.68 -1.79 -7.61
C THR A 168 -6.78 -2.81 -7.69
N CYS A 169 -7.48 -2.82 -8.82
CA CYS A 169 -8.54 -3.78 -9.09
C CYS A 169 -8.24 -4.54 -10.37
N ILE A 170 -8.71 -5.78 -10.46
CA ILE A 170 -8.75 -6.50 -11.73
C ILE A 170 -10.09 -6.22 -12.39
N CYS A 171 -10.08 -5.82 -13.66
CA CYS A 171 -11.29 -5.65 -14.45
C CYS A 171 -12.04 -6.99 -14.54
N THR A 172 -13.31 -7.01 -14.15
CA THR A 172 -14.20 -8.17 -14.26
C THR A 172 -15.45 -7.77 -15.03
N GLN A 173 -16.13 -8.72 -15.66
CA GLN A 173 -17.40 -8.45 -16.36
C GLN A 173 -18.48 -7.81 -15.46
N HIS A 174 -18.38 -7.99 -14.14
CA HIS A 174 -19.31 -7.44 -13.15
C HIS A 174 -18.83 -6.13 -12.52
N PHE A 175 -17.78 -5.51 -13.04
CA PHE A 175 -17.29 -4.24 -12.53
C PHE A 175 -18.28 -3.12 -12.84
N ASN A 176 -18.60 -2.32 -11.82
CA ASN A 176 -19.38 -1.11 -11.93
C ASN A 176 -18.69 0.00 -11.11
N GLU A 177 -18.40 1.12 -11.75
CA GLU A 177 -17.74 2.26 -11.12
C GLU A 177 -18.61 2.91 -10.04
N SER A 178 -19.93 2.80 -10.15
CA SER A 178 -20.88 3.38 -9.18
C SER A 178 -20.99 2.57 -7.88
N ASP A 179 -20.54 1.31 -7.86
CA ASP A 179 -20.69 0.43 -6.71
C ASP A 179 -19.52 0.67 -5.74
N HIS A 180 -19.69 1.62 -4.82
CA HIS A 180 -18.73 1.92 -3.75
C HIS A 180 -19.21 1.37 -2.39
N PRO A 181 -18.34 0.66 -1.63
CA PRO A 181 -17.04 0.12 -2.02
C PRO A 181 -17.20 -0.93 -3.12
N PHE A 182 -16.15 -1.17 -3.94
CA PHE A 182 -16.15 -2.10 -5.09
C PHE A 182 -16.32 -3.58 -4.67
N SER A 183 -17.41 -3.89 -3.99
CA SER A 183 -17.69 -5.10 -3.21
C SER A 183 -17.68 -6.38 -4.05
N HIS A 184 -17.98 -6.26 -5.34
CA HIS A 184 -17.99 -7.37 -6.31
C HIS A 184 -16.71 -7.47 -7.15
N THR A 185 -15.74 -6.59 -6.89
CA THR A 185 -14.53 -6.49 -7.72
C THR A 185 -13.33 -7.10 -7.00
N LYS A 186 -12.45 -7.71 -7.78
CA LYS A 186 -11.16 -8.26 -7.34
C LYS A 186 -10.16 -7.13 -7.05
N CYS A 187 -10.46 -6.33 -6.03
CA CYS A 187 -9.68 -5.19 -5.59
C CYS A 187 -8.80 -5.53 -4.39
N TYR A 188 -7.67 -4.85 -4.29
CA TYR A 188 -6.77 -4.91 -3.15
C TYR A 188 -6.02 -3.59 -3.04
N THR A 189 -5.65 -3.25 -1.80
CA THR A 189 -4.79 -2.12 -1.52
C THR A 189 -3.34 -2.56 -1.65
N ASN A 190 -2.56 -1.82 -2.42
CA ASN A 190 -1.12 -2.00 -2.49
C ASN A 190 -0.49 -1.60 -1.15
N GLU A 191 0.18 -2.56 -0.52
CA GLU A 191 1.06 -2.31 0.62
C GLU A 191 2.48 -2.01 0.09
N CYS A 192 3.15 -1.02 0.68
CA CYS A 192 4.45 -0.58 0.21
C CYS A 192 5.56 -1.42 0.87
N ALA A 193 6.00 -2.49 0.23
CA ALA A 193 6.93 -3.46 0.82
C ALA A 193 8.40 -2.97 0.90
N PHE A 194 8.66 -1.68 1.10
CA PHE A 194 10.02 -1.12 1.12
C PHE A 194 10.88 -1.66 2.28
N GLU A 195 10.27 -2.16 3.36
CA GLU A 195 10.99 -2.86 4.44
C GLU A 195 11.62 -4.18 3.98
N LEU A 196 11.14 -4.79 2.88
CA LEU A 196 11.73 -5.99 2.27
C LEU A 196 12.88 -5.64 1.33
N ILE A 197 12.77 -4.52 0.61
CA ILE A 197 13.65 -4.20 -0.53
C ILE A 197 14.80 -3.29 -0.09
N ALA A 198 14.56 -2.41 0.89
CA ALA A 198 15.48 -1.36 1.26
C ALA A 198 15.52 -1.10 2.79
N PRO A 199 15.66 -2.11 3.67
CA PRO A 199 15.60 -1.89 5.12
C PRO A 199 16.62 -0.88 5.64
N SER A 200 17.77 -0.76 4.96
CA SER A 200 18.83 0.20 5.29
C SER A 200 18.46 1.67 5.05
N VAL A 201 17.43 1.98 4.24
CA VAL A 201 17.02 3.38 4.03
C VAL A 201 16.31 3.93 5.27
N LEU A 202 15.58 3.07 5.98
CA LEU A 202 14.85 3.43 7.19
C LEU A 202 15.79 3.63 8.36
N THR A 203 16.75 2.72 8.55
CA THR A 203 17.71 2.79 9.67
C THR A 203 18.62 4.00 9.58
N ASN A 204 18.87 4.52 8.37
CA ASN A 204 19.71 5.69 8.14
C ASN A 204 18.90 7.01 8.03
N GLY A 205 17.60 6.99 8.35
CA GLY A 205 16.77 8.20 8.36
C GLY A 205 16.56 8.82 6.97
N ALA A 206 16.56 8.01 5.90
CA ALA A 206 16.29 8.52 4.57
C ALA A 206 14.85 9.02 4.46
N ALA A 207 14.67 10.14 3.77
CA ALA A 207 13.35 10.67 3.45
C ALA A 207 12.80 9.99 2.19
N PRO A 208 11.52 9.57 2.17
CA PRO A 208 10.90 8.98 0.98
C PRO A 208 10.69 10.04 -0.11
N VAL A 209 10.86 9.62 -1.36
CA VAL A 209 10.59 10.42 -2.56
C VAL A 209 9.45 9.78 -3.34
N TYR A 210 8.40 10.56 -3.53
CA TYR A 210 7.22 10.20 -4.31
C TYR A 210 7.27 10.91 -5.67
N TYR A 211 6.92 10.18 -6.73
CA TYR A 211 6.78 10.74 -8.07
C TYR A 211 5.32 10.75 -8.48
N GLY A 212 4.79 11.94 -8.76
CA GLY A 212 3.38 12.13 -9.09
C GLY A 212 2.46 11.55 -8.02
N ASP A 213 1.32 11.02 -8.44
CA ASP A 213 0.29 10.48 -7.56
C ASP A 213 0.51 8.99 -7.26
N ARG A 214 1.75 8.56 -6.99
CA ARG A 214 2.02 7.14 -6.65
C ARG A 214 1.69 6.85 -5.19
N CYS A 215 1.12 5.66 -4.95
CA CYS A 215 0.86 5.18 -3.59
C CYS A 215 2.12 5.01 -2.75
N CYS A 216 3.18 4.45 -3.36
CA CYS A 216 4.40 4.07 -2.67
C CYS A 216 5.57 4.96 -3.08
N PRO A 217 6.52 5.21 -2.15
CA PRO A 217 7.73 5.92 -2.49
C PRO A 217 8.53 5.12 -3.52
N TRP A 218 9.15 5.82 -4.46
CA TRP A 218 9.98 5.23 -5.50
C TRP A 218 11.45 5.22 -5.10
N GLU A 219 11.87 6.30 -4.43
CA GLU A 219 13.26 6.55 -4.06
C GLU A 219 13.34 6.96 -2.60
N TRP A 220 14.54 6.90 -2.06
CA TRP A 220 14.87 7.33 -0.70
C TRP A 220 16.11 8.19 -0.74
N ARG A 221 16.03 9.38 -0.15
CA ARG A 221 17.17 10.32 -0.09
C ARG A 221 17.69 10.38 1.32
N LEU A 222 18.95 10.00 1.49
CA LEU A 222 19.69 10.29 2.70
C LEU A 222 19.93 11.80 2.77
N GLN A 223 19.75 12.38 3.95
CA GLN A 223 20.23 13.73 4.17
C GLN A 223 21.76 13.67 4.21
N GLU A 224 22.43 14.18 3.17
CA GLU A 224 23.87 14.37 3.21
C GLU A 224 24.18 15.37 4.35
N PHE A 225 24.80 14.87 5.42
CA PHE A 225 25.47 15.61 6.50
C PHE A 225 25.02 17.06 6.75
N ILE A 226 24.02 17.26 7.62
CA ILE A 226 23.95 18.50 8.41
C ILE A 226 24.56 18.22 9.79
N PHE A 227 25.88 18.34 9.88
CA PHE A 227 26.55 18.59 11.14
C PHE A 227 25.97 19.90 11.71
N LYS A 228 25.42 19.85 12.93
CA LYS A 228 25.06 21.01 13.76
C LYS A 228 24.09 22.03 13.13
N LYS A 229 22.79 21.79 13.32
CA LYS A 229 21.91 22.79 13.97
C LYS A 229 20.63 22.10 14.39
N LYS A 230 20.32 22.20 15.68
CA LYS A 230 19.10 21.74 16.34
C LYS A 230 17.88 21.95 15.43
N VAL A 231 17.29 20.87 14.91
CA VAL A 231 15.91 20.90 14.45
C VAL A 231 15.06 20.87 15.71
N LYS A 232 14.66 22.07 16.14
CA LYS A 232 13.62 22.27 17.14
C LYS A 232 12.30 22.15 16.37
N TRP A 233 11.60 21.04 16.54
CA TRP A 233 10.20 20.95 16.13
C TRP A 233 9.41 21.92 17.04
N ILE A 234 8.81 22.94 16.44
CA ILE A 234 7.89 23.88 17.10
C ILE A 234 6.52 23.21 17.18
#